data_AF-A0A8T4FJK8-F1
#
_entry.id   AF-A0A8T4FJK8-F1
#
_cell.length_a   1.000
_cell.length_b   1.000
_cell.length_c   1.000
_cell.angle_alpha   90.00
_cell.angle_beta   90.00
_cell.angle_gamma   90.00
#
_symmetry.space_group_name_H-M   'P 1'
#
loop_
_entity.id
_entity.type
_entity.pdbx_description
1 polymer ?
#
loop_
_entity_poly.entity_id
_entity_poly.type
_entity_poly.pdbx_seq_one_letter_code
_entity_poly.pdbx_strand_id
1 'polypeptide(L)' 'MIRRHEIAQLLEDAEKMRADVVVLSVEFEPGKQLSALGGIAALLRYKL' A
#
# COMPACT_ATOMS: atom_id res chain seq x y z
N MET A 1 -10.38 15.32 2.89
CA MET A 1 -10.05 15.16 1.45
C MET A 1 -8.57 14.82 1.24
N ILE A 2 -7.63 15.48 1.93
CA ILE A 2 -6.16 15.35 1.72
C ILE A 2 -5.63 13.90 1.74
N ARG A 3 -6.01 13.08 2.72
CA ARG A 3 -5.50 11.69 2.85
C ARG A 3 -5.74 10.79 1.62
N ARG A 4 -6.84 10.98 0.89
CA ARG A 4 -7.10 10.17 -0.32
C ARG A 4 -6.19 10.56 -1.48
N HIS A 5 -5.77 11.83 -1.53
CA HIS A 5 -4.90 12.32 -2.58
C HIS A 5 -3.46 11.83 -2.37
N GLU A 6 -2.98 11.82 -1.13
CA GLU A 6 -1.64 11.29 -0.79
C GLU A 6 -1.51 9.80 -1.12
N ILE A 7 -2.54 8.99 -0.82
CA ILE A 7 -2.57 7.56 -1.17
C ILE A 7 -2.56 7.38 -2.68
N ALA A 8 -3.37 8.15 -3.42
CA ALA A 8 -3.41 8.08 -4.87
C ALA A 8 -2.06 8.41 -5.49
N GLN A 9 -1.37 9.45 -5.00
CA GLN A 9 -0.05 9.81 -5.48
C GLN A 9 0.98 8.72 -5.19
N LEU A 10 0.95 8.13 -3.99
CA LEU A 10 1.84 7.02 -3.62
C LEU A 10 1.66 5.82 -4.55
N LEU A 11 0.41 5.46 -4.87
CA LEU A 11 0.12 4.37 -5.80
C LEU A 11 0.62 4.68 -7.22
N GLU A 12 0.39 5.90 -7.70
CA GLU A 12 0.87 6.33 -9.01
C GLU A 12 2.41 6.28 -9.10
N ASP A 13 3.10 6.70 -8.04
CA ASP A 13 4.56 6.66 -7.98
C ASP A 13 5.08 5.21 -7.91
N ALA A 14 4.39 4.32 -7.18
CA ALA A 14 4.70 2.89 -7.14
C ALA A 14 4.57 2.24 -8.52
N GLU A 15 3.50 2.53 -9.26
CA GLU A 15 3.30 2.06 -10.63
C GLU A 15 4.40 2.58 -11.57
N LYS A 16 4.77 3.87 -11.48
CA LYS A 16 5.89 4.45 -12.24
C LYS A 16 7.22 3.76 -11.96
N MET A 17 7.43 3.29 -10.73
CA MET A 17 8.61 2.53 -10.31
C MET A 17 8.58 1.05 -10.73
N ARG A 18 7.53 0.62 -11.43
CA ARG A 18 7.22 -0.77 -11.80
C ARG A 18 7.08 -1.68 -10.57
N ALA A 19 6.46 -1.17 -9.51
CA ALA A 19 6.06 -1.99 -8.38
C ALA A 19 4.78 -2.79 -8.74
N ASP A 20 4.65 -3.97 -8.15
CA ASP A 20 3.39 -4.73 -8.16
C ASP A 20 2.55 -4.29 -6.97
N VAL A 21 1.28 -3.94 -7.22
CA VAL A 21 0.38 -3.35 -6.24
C VAL A 21 -0.81 -4.29 -6.02
N VAL A 22 -0.97 -4.75 -4.78
CA VAL A 22 -2.07 -5.64 -4.38
C VAL A 22 -2.98 -4.92 -3.39
N VAL A 23 -4.27 -4.84 -3.71
CA VAL A 23 -5.31 -4.26 -2.83
C VAL A 23 -6.04 -5.38 -2.10
N LEU A 24 -6.04 -5.31 -0.76
CA LEU A 24 -6.67 -6.30 0.11
C LEU A 24 -7.94 -5.73 0.74
N SER A 25 -9.01 -6.54 0.75
CA SER A 25 -10.22 -6.19 1.52
C SER A 25 -9.98 -6.46 3.01
N VAL A 26 -10.35 -5.49 3.84
CA VAL A 26 -10.28 -5.55 5.31
C VAL A 26 -11.24 -6.57 5.93
N GLU A 27 -12.17 -7.11 5.14
CA GLU A 27 -13.11 -8.16 5.57
C GLU A 27 -12.42 -9.51 5.77
N PHE A 28 -11.26 -9.71 5.10
CA PHE A 28 -10.49 -10.94 5.16
C PHE A 28 -9.29 -10.82 6.10
N GLU A 29 -8.82 -11.96 6.61
CA GLU A 29 -7.68 -12.02 7.53
C GLU A 29 -6.43 -11.25 7.05
N PRO A 30 -5.98 -11.36 5.78
CA PRO A 30 -4.83 -10.58 5.30
C PRO A 30 -5.03 -9.07 5.41
N GLY A 31 -6.26 -8.58 5.16
CA GLY A 31 -6.58 -7.17 5.28
C GLY A 31 -6.60 -6.69 6.73
N LYS A 32 -7.08 -7.53 7.66
CA LYS A 32 -7.02 -7.23 9.10
C LYS A 32 -5.58 -7.16 9.62
N GLN A 33 -4.73 -8.09 9.19
CA GLN A 33 -3.31 -8.10 9.53
C GLN A 33 -2.59 -6.85 8.99
N LEU A 34 -2.84 -6.48 7.73
CA LEU A 34 -2.28 -5.27 7.14
C LEU A 34 -2.77 -4.00 7.85
N SER A 35 -4.05 -3.95 8.21
CA SER A 35 -4.64 -2.84 8.98
C SER A 35 -3.93 -2.66 10.33
N ALA A 36 -3.60 -3.76 11.03
CA ALA A 36 -2.84 -3.72 12.28
C ALA A 36 -1.42 -3.15 12.13
N LEU A 37 -0.84 -3.19 10.92
CA LEU A 37 0.46 -2.59 10.60
C LEU A 37 0.37 -1.10 10.18
N GLY A 38 -0.82 -0.51 10.18
CA GLY A 38 -1.07 0.85 9.72
C GLY A 38 -1.74 0.94 8.34
N GLY A 39 -2.14 -0.19 7.76
CA GLY A 39 -2.98 -0.28 6.57
C GLY A 39 -2.23 -0.30 5.23
N ILE A 40 -0.92 -0.08 5.22
CA ILE A 40 -0.07 -0.13 4.02
C ILE A 40 1.27 -0.75 4.39
N ALA A 41 1.79 -1.59 3.50
CA ALA A 41 3.12 -2.17 3.62
C ALA A 41 3.78 -2.23 2.24
N ALA A 42 5.11 -2.19 2.22
CA ALA A 42 5.90 -2.29 0.98
C ALA A 42 7.07 -3.26 1.19
N LEU A 43 7.33 -4.08 0.19
CA LEU A 43 8.52 -4.92 0.12
C LEU A 43 9.53 -4.24 -0.82
N LEU A 44 10.69 -3.89 -0.29
CA LEU A 44 11.71 -3.15 -1.03
C LEU A 44 12.70 -4.11 -1.69
N ARG A 45 13.20 -3.71 -2.86
CA ARG A 45 14.24 -4.45 -3.59
C ARG A 45 15.59 -4.45 -2.88
N TYR A 46 15.88 -3.39 -2.12
CA TYR A 46 17.12 -3.20 -1.39
C TYR A 46 16.82 -2.64 0.01
N LYS A 47 17.77 -2.81 0.92
CA LYS A 47 17.69 -2.17 2.24
C LYS A 47 17.80 -0.65 2.07
N LEU A 48 17.03 0.08 2.87
CA LEU A 48 17.13 1.53 3.03
C LEU A 48 18.41 1.90 3.79
#